data_AF-A0A2S9FS34-F1
#
_entry.id   AF-A0A2S9FS34-F1
#
_cell.length_a   1.000
_cell.length_b   1.000
_cell.length_c   1.000
_cell.angle_alpha   90.00
_cell.angle_beta   90.00
_cell.angle_gamma   90.00
#
_symmetry.space_group_name_H-M   'P 1'
#
loop_
_entity.id
_entity.type
_entity.pdbx_description
1 polymer ?
#
loop_
_entity_poly.entity_id
_entity_poly.type
_entity_poly.pdbx_seq_one_letter_code
_entity_poly.pdbx_strand_id
1 'polypeptide(L)'
;ALIGLDLMETVTVETHPDNVLPYLLTDSRRVRTTGTMDGLWLRMLDIPAVLQARTYSADLSVVLDVSDDVLGGGGTFALDVRDGRATCASTAAP
;
A
#
# COMPACT_ATOMS: atom_id res chain seq x y z
N ALA A 1 16.58 -4.29 -26.55
CA ALA A 1 15.75 -3.08 -26.35
C ALA A 1 14.70 -3.37 -25.29
N LEU A 2 14.23 -2.36 -24.52
CA LEU A 2 13.23 -2.53 -23.44
C LEU A 2 11.93 -3.21 -23.90
N ILE A 3 11.58 -3.05 -25.18
CA ILE A 3 10.41 -3.62 -25.86
C ILE A 3 10.80 -4.33 -27.17
N GLY A 4 11.94 -5.04 -27.18
CA GLY A 4 12.55 -5.61 -28.38
C GLY A 4 11.89 -6.89 -28.95
N LEU A 5 10.56 -6.93 -29.00
CA LEU A 5 9.81 -8.03 -29.62
C LEU A 5 9.41 -7.61 -31.05
N ASP A 6 10.26 -7.93 -32.03
CA ASP A 6 10.21 -7.35 -33.39
C ASP A 6 8.88 -7.55 -34.14
N LEU A 7 8.11 -8.59 -33.84
CA LEU A 7 6.84 -8.91 -34.48
C LEU A 7 5.60 -8.52 -33.64
N MET A 8 5.79 -7.78 -32.54
CA MET A 8 4.69 -7.37 -31.67
C MET A 8 4.32 -5.91 -31.91
N GLU A 9 3.07 -5.65 -32.27
CA GLU A 9 2.54 -4.30 -32.41
C GLU A 9 2.30 -3.63 -31.05
N THR A 10 1.86 -4.40 -30.05
CA THR A 10 1.52 -3.92 -28.71
C THR A 10 2.00 -4.90 -27.65
N VAL A 11 2.53 -4.35 -26.56
CA VAL A 11 2.86 -5.10 -25.33
C VAL A 11 1.96 -4.58 -24.22
N THR A 12 1.21 -5.48 -23.59
CA THR A 12 0.31 -5.17 -22.46
C THR A 12 0.87 -5.80 -21.19
N VAL A 13 0.79 -5.08 -20.08
CA VAL A 13 1.25 -5.53 -18.77
C VAL A 13 0.24 -5.13 -17.71
N GLU A 14 -0.10 -6.07 -16.82
CA GLU A 14 -0.78 -5.76 -15.57
C GLU A 14 0.25 -5.31 -14.53
N THR A 15 0.05 -4.14 -13.93
CA THR A 15 1.02 -3.57 -13.00
C THR A 15 0.40 -2.58 -12.01
N HIS A 16 1.23 -2.00 -11.14
CA HIS A 16 0.83 -1.02 -10.13
C HIS A 16 0.84 0.42 -10.70
N PRO A 17 0.08 1.36 -10.09
CA PRO A 17 -0.03 2.74 -10.59
C PRO A 17 1.31 3.47 -10.76
N ASP A 18 2.27 3.25 -9.87
CA ASP A 18 3.59 3.90 -9.88
C ASP A 18 4.64 3.16 -10.73
N ASN A 19 4.20 2.37 -11.72
CA ASN A 19 5.11 1.62 -12.57
C ASN A 19 6.08 2.58 -13.30
N VAL A 20 7.36 2.18 -13.38
CA VAL A 20 8.44 3.01 -13.93
C VAL A 20 8.47 3.09 -15.46
N LEU A 21 7.73 2.24 -16.18
CA LEU A 21 7.76 2.10 -17.64
C LEU A 21 7.54 3.42 -18.41
N PRO A 22 6.60 4.31 -18.04
CA PRO A 22 6.43 5.60 -18.73
C PRO A 22 7.68 6.48 -18.70
N TYR A 23 8.54 6.34 -17.68
CA TYR A 23 9.77 7.13 -17.51
C TYR A 23 10.99 6.52 -18.20
N LEU A 24 10.89 5.27 -18.67
CA LEU A 24 11.98 4.57 -19.37
C LEU A 24 11.91 4.76 -20.91
N LEU A 25 10.79 5.28 -21.44
CA LEU A 25 10.61 5.56 -22.87
C LEU A 25 10.82 7.05 -23.16
N THR A 26 11.39 7.35 -24.33
CA THR A 26 11.56 8.73 -24.81
C THR A 26 10.22 9.48 -24.95
N ASP A 27 9.14 8.77 -25.27
CA ASP A 27 7.78 9.30 -25.34
C ASP A 27 6.87 8.54 -24.35
N SER A 28 6.67 9.12 -23.16
CA SER A 28 5.90 8.50 -22.07
C SER A 28 4.45 8.20 -22.45
N ARG A 29 3.88 8.94 -23.41
CA ARG A 29 2.51 8.77 -23.92
C ARG A 29 2.30 7.46 -24.67
N ARG A 30 3.39 6.73 -25.00
CA ARG A 30 3.32 5.38 -25.59
C ARG A 30 2.85 4.34 -24.58
N VAL A 31 3.06 4.58 -23.29
CA VAL A 31 2.51 3.77 -22.20
C VAL A 31 1.13 4.30 -21.88
N ARG A 32 0.11 3.49 -22.14
CA ARG A 32 -1.30 3.87 -21.96
C ARG A 32 -1.93 2.97 -20.90
N THR A 33 -2.49 3.57 -19.86
CA THR A 33 -3.36 2.87 -18.91
C THR A 33 -4.68 2.57 -19.61
N THR A 34 -4.97 1.29 -19.85
CA THR A 34 -6.18 0.83 -20.52
C THR A 34 -7.30 0.45 -19.57
N GLY A 35 -6.98 0.29 -18.28
CA GLY A 35 -7.94 0.01 -17.22
C GLY A 35 -7.28 0.04 -15.85
N THR A 36 -8.11 0.20 -14.83
CA THR A 36 -7.73 0.10 -13.42
C THR A 36 -8.75 -0.79 -12.74
N MET A 37 -8.28 -1.75 -11.94
CA MET A 37 -9.12 -2.64 -11.14
C MET A 37 -8.47 -2.88 -9.79
N ASP A 38 -9.23 -3.44 -8.85
CA ASP A 38 -8.68 -3.82 -7.56
C ASP A 38 -7.65 -4.95 -7.71
N GLY A 39 -6.50 -4.79 -7.05
CA GLY A 39 -5.42 -5.79 -7.07
C GLY A 39 -5.47 -6.74 -5.88
N LEU A 40 -5.27 -6.20 -4.67
CA LEU A 40 -5.24 -6.97 -3.44
C LEU A 40 -6.13 -6.33 -2.38
N TRP A 41 -7.00 -7.15 -1.79
CA TRP A 41 -7.77 -6.81 -0.61
C TRP A 41 -7.14 -7.47 0.62
N LEU A 42 -6.96 -6.69 1.68
CA LEU A 42 -6.42 -7.16 2.96
C LEU A 42 -7.37 -6.85 4.10
N ARG A 43 -7.36 -7.73 5.11
CA ARG A 43 -8.07 -7.52 6.38
C ARG A 43 -7.10 -7.72 7.53
N MET A 44 -7.02 -6.75 8.42
CA MET A 44 -6.23 -6.85 9.64
C MET A 44 -7.00 -7.69 10.66
N LEU A 45 -6.45 -8.83 11.06
CA LEU A 45 -7.05 -9.70 12.09
C LEU A 45 -6.47 -9.42 13.48
N ASP A 46 -5.20 -9.02 13.53
CA ASP A 46 -4.50 -8.54 14.72
C ASP A 46 -3.93 -7.16 14.38
N ILE A 47 -4.65 -6.10 14.77
CA ILE A 47 -4.30 -4.71 14.43
C ILE A 47 -2.92 -4.34 14.99
N PRO A 48 -2.61 -4.57 16.29
CA PRO A 48 -1.27 -4.36 16.81
C PRO A 48 -0.18 -5.09 16.03
N ALA A 49 -0.34 -6.39 15.77
CA ALA A 49 0.68 -7.16 15.06
C ALA A 49 0.90 -6.63 13.63
N VAL A 50 -0.17 -6.31 12.89
CA VAL A 50 -0.05 -5.78 11.52
C VAL A 50 0.62 -4.42 11.49
N LEU A 51 0.23 -3.50 12.38
CA LEU A 51 0.82 -2.15 12.41
C LEU A 51 2.28 -2.16 12.86
N GLN A 52 2.69 -3.11 13.71
CA GLN A 52 4.09 -3.27 14.11
C GLN A 52 4.95 -3.98 13.06
N ALA A 53 4.37 -4.84 12.23
CA ALA A 53 5.11 -5.59 11.22
C ALA A 53 5.59 -4.72 10.04
N ARG A 54 4.94 -3.58 9.80
CA ARG A 54 5.28 -2.66 8.70
C ARG A 54 6.30 -1.60 9.12
N THR A 55 6.92 -0.99 8.12
CA THR A 55 7.68 0.26 8.30
C THR A 55 6.86 1.47 7.85
N TYR A 56 7.27 2.64 8.33
CA TYR A 56 6.64 3.93 8.08
C TYR A 56 7.66 4.92 7.52
N SER A 57 7.19 5.86 6.71
CA SER A 57 8.04 6.88 6.06
C SER A 57 8.39 8.05 6.99
N ALA A 58 7.68 8.21 8.10
CA ALA A 58 7.88 9.28 9.07
C ALA A 58 7.45 8.84 10.47
N ASP A 59 8.01 9.51 11.48
CA ASP A 59 7.65 9.34 12.88
C ASP A 59 6.28 9.95 13.18
N LEU A 60 5.54 9.32 14.10
CA LEU A 60 4.23 9.79 14.56
C LEU A 60 3.91 9.23 15.95
N SER A 61 2.98 9.88 16.64
CA SER A 61 2.42 9.39 17.90
C SER A 61 0.93 9.75 17.91
N VAL A 62 0.07 8.75 17.77
CA VAL A 62 -1.38 8.94 17.61
C VAL A 62 -2.16 7.86 18.34
N VAL A 63 -3.42 8.16 18.63
CA VAL A 63 -4.42 7.18 19.05
C VAL A 63 -5.38 6.95 17.87
N LEU A 64 -5.61 5.68 17.53
CA LEU A 64 -6.50 5.24 16.47
C LEU A 64 -7.73 4.59 17.09
N ASP A 65 -8.91 5.09 16.75
CA ASP A 65 -10.18 4.41 17.00
C ASP A 65 -10.58 3.63 15.74
N VAL A 66 -10.60 2.30 15.81
CA VAL A 66 -10.86 1.41 14.68
C VAL A 66 -12.21 0.72 14.89
N SER A 67 -13.17 1.00 14.01
CA SER A 67 -14.47 0.32 14.01
C SER A 67 -14.43 -0.94 13.14
N ASP A 68 -14.95 -2.06 13.65
CA ASP A 68 -15.14 -3.29 12.89
C ASP A 68 -16.46 -3.96 13.28
N ASP A 69 -17.53 -3.55 12.61
CA ASP A 69 -18.89 -4.06 12.87
C ASP A 69 -19.13 -5.46 12.29
N VAL A 70 -18.19 -6.00 11.50
CA VAL A 70 -18.37 -7.28 10.80
C VAL A 70 -17.84 -8.45 11.64
N LEU A 71 -16.62 -8.33 12.19
CA LEU A 71 -16.02 -9.40 13.00
C LEU A 71 -15.68 -8.97 14.43
N GLY A 72 -15.88 -7.70 14.80
CA GLY A 72 -15.63 -7.21 16.16
C GLY A 72 -14.16 -7.08 16.54
N GLY A 73 -13.24 -7.00 15.57
CA GLY A 73 -11.80 -6.85 15.80
C GLY A 73 -11.32 -5.40 16.03
N GLY A 74 -12.24 -4.47 16.21
CA GLY A 74 -11.97 -3.04 16.40
C GLY A 74 -11.49 -2.68 17.82
N GLY A 75 -11.30 -1.39 18.06
CA GLY A 75 -10.91 -0.85 19.36
C GLY A 75 -10.01 0.38 19.25
N THR A 76 -9.58 0.88 20.40
CA THR A 76 -8.70 2.04 20.51
C THR A 76 -7.25 1.60 20.70
N PHE A 77 -6.35 2.09 19.85
CA PHE A 77 -4.94 1.69 19.81
C PHE A 77 -4.00 2.89 19.82
N ALA A 78 -3.04 2.92 20.74
CA ALA A 78 -1.94 3.87 20.69
C ALA A 78 -0.87 3.35 19.71
N LEU A 79 -0.53 4.15 18.71
CA LEU A 79 0.50 3.88 17.71
C LEU A 79 1.61 4.93 17.85
N ASP A 80 2.80 4.51 18.25
CA ASP A 80 4.00 5.34 18.25
C ASP A 80 5.00 4.77 17.24
N VAL A 81 5.47 5.63 16.34
CA VAL A 81 6.45 5.31 15.30
C VAL A 81 7.69 6.14 15.53
N ARG A 82 8.84 5.47 15.62
CA ARG A 82 10.18 6.06 15.73
C ARG A 82 11.12 5.38 14.76
N ASP A 83 11.88 6.16 14.01
CA ASP A 83 12.83 5.68 13.01
C ASP A 83 12.18 4.66 12.04
N GLY A 84 10.93 4.92 11.68
CA GLY A 84 10.12 4.08 10.80
C GLY A 84 9.67 2.74 11.39
N ARG A 85 9.83 2.51 12.70
CA ARG A 85 9.38 1.31 13.42
C ARG A 85 8.25 1.66 14.39
N ALA A 86 7.24 0.80 14.43
CA ALA A 86 6.06 1.02 15.26
C ALA A 86 6.06 0.19 16.54
N THR A 87 5.51 0.78 17.59
CA THR A 87 4.88 0.07 18.71
C THR A 87 3.39 0.36 18.69
N CYS A 88 2.58 -0.67 18.91
CA CYS A 88 1.13 -0.55 18.87
C CYS A 88 0.52 -1.39 19.99
N ALA A 89 -0.35 -0.79 20.79
CA ALA A 89 -1.05 -1.48 21.86
C ALA A 89 -2.46 -0.90 22.04
N SER A 90 -3.38 -1.73 22.53
CA SER A 90 -4.69 -1.22 22.97
C SER A 90 -4.51 -0.20 24.09
N THR A 91 -5.30 0.87 24.06
CA THR A 91 -5.23 1.98 25.01
C THR A 91 -6.63 2.43 25.43
N ALA A 92 -6.71 3.05 26.61
CA ALA A 92 -7.89 3.77 27.09
C ALA A 92 -7.70 5.31 27.04
N ALA A 93 -6.54 5.77 26.56
CA ALA A 93 -6.31 7.19 26.32
C ALA A 93 -7.17 7.68 25.15
N PRO A 94 -7.69 8.92 25.22
CA PRO A 94 -8.43 9.53 24.12
C PRO A 94 -7.55 9.85 22.91
#